data_AF-A0A1H7YA61-F1
#
_entry.id   AF-A0A1H7YA61-F1
#
_cell.length_a   1.000
_cell.length_b   1.000
_cell.length_c   1.000
_cell.angle_alpha   90.00
_cell.angle_beta   90.00
_cell.angle_gamma   90.00
#
_symmetry.space_group_name_H-M   'P 1'
#
loop_
_entity.id
_entity.type
_entity.pdbx_description
1 polymer ?
#
loop_
_entity_poly.entity_id
_entity_poly.type
_entity_poly.pdbx_seq_one_letter_code
_entity_poly.pdbx_strand_id
1 'polypeptide(L)'
;MKLVESQKFLVIRYSTKAQTDLIEKHKEVIKQYGYCWFGKMGTVLSEKLIKTILGEEQPALVLYKKEKSYLCNISEVIQNCPDRAYPHYYDELLQKPSTYIKINIIDEIEDDFIRNSIVVSTQNYVLDTMSHSSLSFLIAEYHESINRNSIANKTDNNLELGQNDCRYRKSGMCTYRSCINFEYECERPSSCAKQKR
;
A
#
# COMPACT_ATOMS: atom_id res chain seq x y z
N MET A 1 -19.53 -3.87 -5.99
CA MET A 1 -18.81 -2.68 -6.54
C MET A 1 -17.75 -3.12 -7.55
N LYS A 2 -17.31 -2.27 -8.49
CA LYS A 2 -16.15 -2.53 -9.38
C LYS A 2 -15.30 -1.26 -9.51
N LEU A 3 -13.97 -1.40 -9.58
CA LEU A 3 -13.08 -0.29 -9.89
C LEU A 3 -12.96 -0.09 -11.40
N VAL A 4 -12.62 1.12 -11.82
CA VAL A 4 -12.33 1.48 -13.21
C VAL A 4 -10.82 1.55 -13.46
N GLU A 5 -10.41 1.46 -14.72
CA GLU A 5 -9.01 1.57 -15.13
C GLU A 5 -8.36 2.85 -14.58
N SER A 6 -7.12 2.71 -14.08
CA SER A 6 -6.33 3.78 -13.47
C SER A 6 -6.95 4.44 -12.22
N GLN A 7 -8.00 3.84 -11.65
CA GLN A 7 -8.57 4.32 -10.41
C GLN A 7 -7.63 4.07 -9.23
N LYS A 8 -7.43 5.10 -8.40
CA LYS A 8 -6.65 4.97 -7.17
C LYS A 8 -7.52 4.55 -6.01
N PHE A 9 -6.95 3.72 -5.15
CA PHE A 9 -7.65 3.25 -3.96
C PHE A 9 -6.66 3.03 -2.82
N LEU A 10 -7.20 3.07 -1.60
CA LEU A 10 -6.43 2.81 -0.40
C LEU A 10 -6.38 1.30 -0.16
N VAL A 11 -5.23 0.76 0.22
CA VAL A 11 -5.11 -0.63 0.69
C VAL A 11 -4.68 -0.58 2.14
N ILE A 12 -5.43 -1.24 3.03
CA ILE A 12 -5.12 -1.36 4.46
C ILE A 12 -4.99 -2.83 4.82
N ARG A 13 -3.93 -3.17 5.54
CA ARG A 13 -3.85 -4.48 6.19
C ARG A 13 -4.72 -4.48 7.43
N TYR A 14 -5.64 -5.44 7.50
CA TYR A 14 -6.39 -5.68 8.72
C TYR A 14 -5.89 -6.97 9.39
N SER A 15 -6.03 -7.02 10.72
CA SER A 15 -5.58 -8.14 11.55
C SER A 15 -6.76 -8.70 12.33
N THR A 16 -6.89 -10.02 12.35
CA THR A 16 -7.91 -10.73 13.14
C THR A 16 -7.41 -11.08 14.54
N LYS A 17 -6.22 -10.58 14.97
CA LYS A 17 -5.68 -10.89 16.30
C LYS A 17 -6.58 -10.42 17.45
N ALA A 18 -7.34 -9.35 17.24
CA ALA A 18 -8.28 -8.83 18.23
C ALA A 18 -9.66 -9.50 18.17
N GLN A 19 -10.05 -10.03 17.02
CA GLN A 19 -11.37 -10.64 16.80
C GLN A 19 -11.34 -11.53 15.55
N THR A 20 -11.86 -12.75 15.65
CA THR A 20 -12.00 -13.70 14.55
C THR A 20 -12.93 -13.20 13.45
N ASP A 21 -14.05 -12.57 13.84
CA ASP A 21 -15.14 -12.16 12.94
C ASP A 21 -15.17 -10.65 12.71
N LEU A 22 -13.99 -10.05 12.54
CA LEU A 22 -13.85 -8.59 12.42
C LEU A 22 -14.74 -8.03 11.31
N ILE A 23 -14.68 -8.59 10.11
CA ILE A 23 -15.42 -8.08 8.94
C ILE A 23 -16.93 -8.23 9.13
N GLU A 24 -17.38 -9.34 9.71
CA GLU A 24 -18.82 -9.57 9.94
C GLU A 24 -19.39 -8.57 10.95
N LYS A 25 -18.67 -8.26 12.04
CA LYS A 25 -19.09 -7.19 12.96
C LYS A 25 -19.23 -5.83 12.28
N HIS A 26 -18.39 -5.51 11.29
CA HIS A 26 -18.54 -4.25 10.54
C HIS A 26 -19.75 -4.31 9.60
N LYS A 27 -19.99 -5.46 8.94
CA LYS A 27 -21.19 -5.66 8.11
C LYS A 27 -22.48 -5.57 8.92
N GLU A 28 -22.51 -6.07 10.16
CA GLU A 28 -23.64 -5.94 11.08
C GLU A 28 -23.94 -4.47 11.39
N VAL A 29 -22.90 -3.68 11.67
CA VAL A 29 -23.04 -2.22 11.89
C VAL A 29 -23.56 -1.52 10.63
N ILE A 30 -23.05 -1.88 9.44
CA ILE A 30 -23.58 -1.37 8.16
C ILE A 30 -25.06 -1.73 8.00
N LYS A 31 -25.45 -2.97 8.30
CA LYS A 31 -26.86 -3.40 8.22
C LYS A 31 -27.76 -2.60 9.17
N GLN A 32 -27.25 -2.21 10.34
CA GLN A 32 -27.99 -1.45 11.34
C GLN A 32 -28.07 0.05 11.02
N TYR A 33 -26.97 0.68 10.58
CA TYR A 33 -26.86 2.13 10.45
C TYR A 33 -26.76 2.63 9.00
N GLY A 34 -26.64 1.73 8.02
CA GLY A 34 -26.38 2.03 6.60
C GLY A 34 -24.90 2.30 6.28
N TYR A 35 -24.04 2.34 7.30
CA TYR A 35 -22.59 2.54 7.17
C TYR A 35 -21.89 2.07 8.46
N CYS A 36 -20.57 1.91 8.40
CA CYS A 36 -19.72 1.62 9.55
C CYS A 36 -18.43 2.44 9.48
N TRP A 37 -18.02 3.00 10.60
CA TRP A 37 -16.69 3.58 10.77
C TRP A 37 -15.66 2.49 11.04
N PHE A 38 -14.80 2.24 10.07
CA PHE A 38 -13.65 1.37 10.20
C PHE A 38 -12.47 2.15 10.78
N GLY A 39 -12.07 1.78 11.99
CA GLY A 39 -10.95 2.32 12.72
C GLY A 39 -9.62 1.71 12.26
N LYS A 40 -8.77 2.54 11.69
CA LYS A 40 -7.37 2.22 11.40
C LYS A 40 -6.49 2.55 12.61
N MET A 41 -5.66 1.58 12.99
CA MET A 41 -4.66 1.74 14.05
C MET A 41 -3.33 2.31 13.51
N GLY A 42 -2.56 2.92 14.42
CA GLY A 42 -1.19 3.36 14.19
C GLY A 42 -1.10 4.68 13.42
N THR A 43 -0.35 4.68 12.32
CA THR A 43 -0.04 5.89 11.54
C THR A 43 -1.30 6.56 11.02
N VAL A 44 -1.46 7.84 11.33
CA VAL A 44 -2.54 8.71 10.84
C VAL A 44 -2.41 8.89 9.33
N LEU A 45 -3.54 8.85 8.61
CA LEU A 45 -3.55 9.17 7.17
C LEU A 45 -3.36 10.68 6.97
N SER A 46 -2.44 11.05 6.09
CA SER A 46 -2.22 12.47 5.77
C SER A 46 -3.41 13.04 5.00
N GLU A 47 -3.71 14.33 5.20
CA GLU A 47 -4.81 15.00 4.50
C GLU A 47 -4.67 14.90 2.97
N LYS A 48 -3.44 14.98 2.46
CA LYS A 48 -3.15 14.82 1.03
C LYS A 48 -3.61 13.45 0.53
N LEU A 49 -3.32 12.39 1.27
CA LEU A 49 -3.75 11.04 0.91
C LEU A 49 -5.28 10.93 0.95
N ILE A 50 -5.90 11.43 2.02
CA ILE A 50 -7.36 11.42 2.17
C ILE A 50 -8.03 12.11 0.98
N LYS A 51 -7.56 13.31 0.60
CA LYS A 51 -8.07 14.05 -0.55
C LYS A 51 -7.90 13.29 -1.86
N THR A 52 -6.75 12.62 -2.06
CA THR A 52 -6.54 11.80 -3.27
C THR A 52 -7.57 10.69 -3.39
N ILE A 53 -7.82 9.94 -2.31
CA ILE A 53 -8.73 8.78 -2.37
C ILE A 53 -10.19 9.22 -2.43
N LEU A 54 -10.59 10.23 -1.65
CA LEU A 54 -11.96 10.75 -1.66
C LEU A 54 -12.28 11.59 -2.91
N GLY A 55 -11.28 12.02 -3.67
CA GLY A 55 -11.44 12.76 -4.91
C GLY A 55 -11.73 11.88 -6.13
N GLU A 56 -11.64 10.56 -6.00
CA GLU A 56 -12.04 9.61 -7.04
C GLU A 56 -13.57 9.59 -7.19
N GLU A 57 -14.08 9.26 -8.38
CA GLU A 57 -15.52 9.20 -8.64
C GLU A 57 -16.22 8.18 -7.73
N GLN A 58 -15.55 7.06 -7.44
CA GLN A 58 -16.01 6.02 -6.52
C GLN A 58 -14.94 5.71 -5.48
N PRO A 59 -14.80 6.52 -4.42
CA PRO A 59 -13.74 6.31 -3.44
C PRO A 59 -13.78 4.91 -2.86
N ALA A 60 -12.64 4.24 -2.88
CA ALA A 60 -12.53 2.84 -2.54
C ALA A 60 -11.38 2.54 -1.58
N LEU A 61 -11.62 1.51 -0.76
CA LEU A 61 -10.67 0.94 0.18
C LEU A 61 -10.65 -0.58 -0.01
N VAL A 62 -9.46 -1.17 -0.03
CA VAL A 62 -9.28 -2.62 0.07
C VAL A 62 -8.77 -2.97 1.46
N LEU A 63 -9.54 -3.80 2.16
CA LEU A 63 -9.10 -4.46 3.38
C LEU A 63 -8.41 -5.77 2.99
N TYR A 64 -7.09 -5.79 3.11
CA TYR A 64 -6.27 -6.91 2.69
C TYR A 64 -5.86 -7.80 3.87
N LYS A 65 -6.06 -9.10 3.69
CA LYS A 65 -5.42 -10.18 4.45
C LYS A 65 -5.06 -11.28 3.44
N LYS A 66 -3.93 -11.96 3.63
CA LYS A 66 -3.36 -12.94 2.67
C LYS A 66 -4.37 -13.99 2.17
N GLU A 67 -5.36 -14.35 2.98
CA GLU A 67 -6.36 -15.37 2.65
C GLU A 67 -7.68 -14.78 2.12
N LYS A 68 -7.98 -13.53 2.47
CA LYS A 68 -9.28 -12.90 2.19
C LYS A 68 -9.12 -11.39 2.06
N SER A 69 -9.66 -10.85 1.00
CA SER A 69 -9.65 -9.42 0.75
C SER A 69 -11.07 -8.90 0.51
N TYR A 70 -11.30 -7.66 0.90
CA TYR A 70 -12.61 -7.03 0.77
C TYR A 70 -12.46 -5.66 0.12
N LEU A 71 -13.29 -5.40 -0.87
CA LEU A 71 -13.44 -4.11 -1.51
C LEU A 71 -14.57 -3.34 -0.83
N CYS A 72 -14.24 -2.13 -0.39
CA CYS A 72 -15.10 -1.29 0.42
C CYS A 72 -15.36 0.03 -0.31
N ASN A 73 -16.62 0.42 -0.43
CA ASN A 73 -16.96 1.79 -0.81
C ASN A 73 -16.80 2.69 0.41
N ILE A 74 -16.13 3.82 0.23
CA ILE A 74 -15.93 4.80 1.30
C ILE A 74 -16.47 6.16 0.91
N SER A 75 -16.88 6.95 1.90
CA SER A 75 -17.45 8.28 1.67
C SER A 75 -16.81 9.37 2.51
N GLU A 76 -16.13 9.01 3.60
CA GLU A 76 -15.64 9.99 4.56
C GLU A 76 -14.45 9.42 5.35
N VAL A 77 -13.54 10.30 5.77
CA VAL A 77 -12.44 9.95 6.67
C VAL A 77 -12.32 11.03 7.74
N ILE A 78 -12.32 10.61 9.00
CA ILE A 78 -12.18 11.50 10.16
C ILE A 78 -11.05 11.00 11.06
N GLN A 79 -10.46 11.90 11.84
CA GLN A 79 -9.39 11.58 12.80
C GLN A 79 -9.86 11.58 14.25
N ASN A 80 -11.07 12.08 14.50
CA ASN A 80 -11.74 12.02 15.80
C ASN A 80 -12.57 10.73 15.91
N CYS A 81 -12.78 10.26 17.14
CA CYS A 81 -13.68 9.14 17.38
C CYS A 81 -15.11 9.51 16.97
N PRO A 82 -15.79 8.71 16.13
CA PRO A 82 -17.19 8.92 15.82
C PRO A 82 -18.07 8.63 17.04
N ASP A 83 -19.23 9.27 17.11
CA ASP A 83 -20.17 9.07 18.22
C ASP A 83 -20.95 7.75 18.12
N ARG A 84 -21.11 7.19 16.91
CA ARG A 84 -21.91 5.99 16.65
C ARG A 84 -21.48 5.27 15.37
N ALA A 85 -22.11 4.13 15.10
CA ALA A 85 -21.94 3.33 13.88
C ALA A 85 -20.50 2.84 13.70
N TYR A 86 -19.92 2.31 14.78
CA TYR A 86 -18.68 1.56 14.79
C TYR A 86 -18.88 0.25 15.59
N PRO A 87 -18.05 -0.78 15.41
CA PRO A 87 -18.22 -2.03 16.14
C PRO A 87 -17.96 -1.86 17.64
N HIS A 88 -18.84 -2.41 18.49
CA HIS A 88 -18.78 -2.25 19.95
C HIS A 88 -17.42 -2.65 20.57
N TYR A 89 -16.73 -3.63 19.98
CA TYR A 89 -15.41 -4.05 20.49
C TYR A 89 -14.36 -2.93 20.48
N TYR A 90 -14.57 -1.83 19.74
CA TYR A 90 -13.70 -0.65 19.80
C TYR A 90 -13.68 -0.03 21.19
N ASP A 91 -14.77 -0.15 21.96
CA ASP A 91 -14.88 0.36 23.30
C ASP A 91 -13.89 -0.32 24.25
N GLU A 92 -13.65 -1.62 24.03
CA GLU A 92 -12.76 -2.49 24.81
C GLU A 92 -11.27 -2.38 24.42
N LEU A 93 -10.95 -1.67 23.33
CA LEU A 93 -9.57 -1.54 22.88
C LEU A 93 -8.76 -0.63 23.81
N LEU A 94 -7.61 -1.13 24.27
CA LEU A 94 -6.64 -0.37 25.08
C LEU A 94 -6.16 0.90 24.38
N GLN A 95 -6.00 0.84 23.06
CA GLN A 95 -5.65 1.98 22.22
C GLN A 95 -6.76 2.19 21.19
N LYS A 96 -7.26 3.43 21.12
CA LYS A 96 -8.29 3.81 20.15
C LYS A 96 -7.68 4.00 18.75
N PRO A 97 -8.46 3.71 17.69
CA PRO A 97 -8.05 4.05 16.32
C PRO A 97 -7.72 5.53 16.16
N SER A 98 -6.70 5.80 15.35
CA SER A 98 -6.21 7.16 15.05
C SER A 98 -6.85 7.76 13.79
N THR A 99 -7.54 6.94 13.00
CA THR A 99 -8.27 7.37 11.80
C THR A 99 -9.47 6.45 11.62
N TYR A 100 -10.63 7.04 11.33
CA TYR A 100 -11.87 6.33 11.07
C TYR A 100 -12.31 6.59 9.64
N ILE A 101 -12.62 5.52 8.92
CA ILE A 101 -13.00 5.55 7.52
C ILE A 101 -14.45 5.07 7.43
N LYS A 102 -15.32 5.88 6.86
CA LYS A 102 -16.73 5.55 6.71
C LYS A 102 -16.90 4.62 5.53
N ILE A 103 -17.28 3.39 5.83
CA ILE A 103 -17.53 2.33 4.87
C ILE A 103 -19.04 2.15 4.71
N ASN A 104 -19.50 2.19 3.46
CA ASN A 104 -20.92 2.03 3.12
C ASN A 104 -21.22 0.59 2.70
N ILE A 105 -20.28 -0.07 2.04
CA ILE A 105 -20.43 -1.42 1.47
C ILE A 105 -19.12 -2.18 1.68
N ILE A 106 -19.21 -3.48 1.97
CA ILE A 106 -18.07 -4.40 2.07
C ILE A 106 -18.37 -5.64 1.24
N ASP A 107 -17.70 -5.77 0.10
CA ASP A 107 -17.80 -6.91 -0.81
C ASP A 107 -16.51 -7.73 -0.74
N GLU A 108 -16.61 -9.06 -0.65
CA GLU A 108 -15.44 -9.94 -0.80
C GLU A 108 -14.97 -9.92 -2.25
N ILE A 109 -13.65 -9.91 -2.46
CA ILE A 109 -13.05 -9.88 -3.79
C ILE A 109 -12.06 -11.02 -3.98
N GLU A 110 -11.94 -11.44 -5.23
CA GLU A 110 -10.94 -12.42 -5.65
C GLU A 110 -9.54 -11.80 -5.74
N ASP A 111 -8.53 -12.65 -5.58
CA ASP A 111 -7.12 -12.25 -5.62
C ASP A 111 -6.72 -11.57 -6.94
N ASP A 112 -7.38 -11.92 -8.05
CA ASP A 112 -7.10 -11.37 -9.39
C ASP A 112 -7.23 -9.85 -9.44
N PHE A 113 -8.12 -9.28 -8.63
CA PHE A 113 -8.24 -7.85 -8.47
C PHE A 113 -6.96 -7.21 -7.92
N ILE A 114 -6.40 -7.77 -6.84
CA ILE A 114 -5.19 -7.24 -6.19
C ILE A 114 -3.95 -7.54 -7.02
N ARG A 115 -3.96 -8.68 -7.72
CA ARG A 115 -2.92 -9.09 -8.68
C ARG A 115 -2.73 -8.09 -9.81
N ASN A 116 -3.80 -7.44 -10.25
CA ASN A 116 -3.75 -6.45 -11.32
C ASN A 116 -3.67 -5.01 -10.78
N SER A 117 -3.13 -4.83 -9.58
CA SER A 117 -2.97 -3.52 -8.96
C SER A 117 -1.50 -3.18 -8.70
N ILE A 118 -1.13 -1.92 -8.93
CA ILE A 118 0.23 -1.40 -8.77
C ILE A 118 0.25 -0.40 -7.62
N VAL A 119 1.29 -0.46 -6.78
CA VAL A 119 1.52 0.52 -5.73
C VAL A 119 2.04 1.82 -6.34
N VAL A 120 1.34 2.93 -6.12
CA VAL A 120 1.64 4.22 -6.78
C VAL A 120 3.07 4.71 -6.46
N SER A 121 3.54 4.51 -5.23
CA SER A 121 4.84 5.02 -4.79
C SER A 121 6.04 4.19 -5.26
N THR A 122 5.90 2.87 -5.33
CA THR A 122 7.01 1.96 -5.67
C THR A 122 6.94 1.45 -7.09
N GLN A 123 5.78 1.56 -7.74
CA GLN A 123 5.48 0.98 -9.06
C GLN A 123 5.62 -0.55 -9.08
N ASN A 124 5.64 -1.20 -7.91
CA ASN A 124 5.60 -2.65 -7.77
C ASN A 124 4.16 -3.14 -7.65
N TYR A 125 3.95 -4.44 -7.85
CA TYR A 125 2.66 -5.05 -7.57
C TYR A 125 2.27 -4.93 -6.09
N VAL A 126 0.97 -4.77 -5.87
CA VAL A 126 0.41 -4.71 -4.51
C VAL A 126 0.73 -6.00 -3.76
N LEU A 127 0.52 -7.18 -4.34
CA LEU A 127 0.80 -8.44 -3.66
C LEU A 127 2.26 -8.62 -3.26
N ASP A 128 3.20 -8.24 -4.13
CA ASP A 128 4.64 -8.36 -3.84
C ASP A 128 5.03 -7.40 -2.70
N THR A 129 4.58 -6.15 -2.79
CA THR A 129 4.81 -5.16 -1.74
C THR A 129 4.18 -5.60 -0.42
N MET A 130 2.98 -6.18 -0.47
CA MET A 130 2.23 -6.59 0.72
C MET A 130 2.79 -7.86 1.37
N SER A 131 3.45 -8.72 0.59
CA SER A 131 4.07 -9.95 1.10
C SER A 131 5.42 -9.69 1.77
N HIS A 132 6.17 -8.68 1.32
CA HIS A 132 7.54 -8.45 1.78
C HIS A 132 7.73 -7.20 2.65
N SER A 133 6.74 -6.32 2.73
CA SER A 133 6.79 -5.10 3.53
C SER A 133 6.02 -5.22 4.85
N SER A 134 6.33 -4.40 5.85
CA SER A 134 5.56 -4.22 7.08
C SER A 134 4.57 -3.06 7.03
N LEU A 135 4.37 -2.45 5.85
CA LEU A 135 3.44 -1.32 5.67
C LEU A 135 2.01 -1.67 6.09
N SER A 136 1.44 -0.84 6.96
CA SER A 136 0.05 -0.98 7.42
C SER A 136 -0.97 -0.54 6.38
N PHE A 137 -0.57 0.36 5.47
CA PHE A 137 -1.38 0.81 4.34
C PHE A 137 -0.51 1.25 3.16
N LEU A 138 -1.10 1.33 1.97
CA LEU A 138 -0.50 1.89 0.76
C LEU A 138 -1.58 2.43 -0.18
N ILE A 139 -1.19 3.24 -1.17
CA ILE A 139 -2.07 3.65 -2.26
C ILE A 139 -1.76 2.77 -3.46
N ALA A 140 -2.80 2.20 -4.05
CA ALA A 140 -2.72 1.39 -5.26
C ALA A 140 -3.52 2.02 -6.39
N GLU A 141 -3.16 1.65 -7.62
CA GLU A 141 -3.87 1.96 -8.84
C GLU A 141 -4.31 0.63 -9.49
N TYR A 142 -5.58 0.57 -9.91
CA TYR A 142 -6.15 -0.61 -10.54
C TYR A 142 -5.92 -0.58 -12.04
N HIS A 143 -5.60 -1.75 -12.60
CA HIS A 143 -5.52 -1.98 -14.03
C HIS A 143 -6.33 -3.23 -14.39
N GLU A 144 -7.16 -3.17 -15.41
CA GLU A 144 -8.02 -4.27 -15.85
C GLU A 144 -7.18 -5.44 -16.37
N SER A 145 -6.06 -5.14 -17.04
CA SER A 145 -5.07 -6.13 -17.44
C SER A 145 -3.65 -5.58 -17.30
N ILE A 146 -2.80 -6.29 -16.57
CA ILE A 146 -1.37 -5.99 -16.51
C ILE A 146 -0.60 -7.10 -17.21
N ASN A 147 0.16 -6.73 -18.25
CA ASN A 147 1.17 -7.62 -18.79
C ASN A 147 2.34 -7.70 -17.81
N ARG A 148 2.39 -8.78 -17.01
CA ARG A 148 3.39 -8.87 -15.94
C ARG A 148 4.84 -8.82 -16.39
N ASN A 149 5.09 -9.14 -17.67
CA ASN A 149 6.41 -9.15 -18.27
C ASN A 149 6.96 -7.74 -18.56
N SER A 150 6.13 -6.68 -18.58
CA SER A 150 6.61 -5.32 -18.89
C SER A 150 7.12 -4.55 -17.67
N ILE A 151 6.66 -4.86 -16.46
CA ILE A 151 6.97 -4.08 -15.25
C ILE A 151 8.21 -4.62 -14.53
N ALA A 152 8.46 -5.93 -14.57
CA ALA A 152 9.67 -6.55 -14.01
C ALA A 152 10.97 -6.00 -14.61
N ASN A 153 10.90 -5.39 -15.80
CA ASN A 153 12.07 -4.90 -16.55
C ASN A 153 12.47 -3.45 -16.24
N LYS A 154 11.79 -2.72 -15.36
CA LYS A 154 12.21 -1.34 -15.00
C LYS A 154 13.31 -1.25 -13.93
N THR A 155 13.75 -2.38 -13.36
CA THR A 155 14.85 -2.42 -12.37
C THR A 155 16.19 -2.89 -12.90
N ASP A 156 16.32 -3.15 -14.20
CA ASP A 156 17.64 -3.30 -14.82
C ASP A 156 17.84 -2.30 -15.95
N ASN A 157 18.36 -1.13 -15.56
CA ASN A 157 19.40 -0.53 -16.38
C ASN A 157 20.60 -1.49 -16.37
N ASN A 158 20.51 -2.59 -17.12
CA ASN A 158 21.68 -3.25 -17.70
C ASN A 158 22.19 -2.29 -18.77
N LEU A 159 22.81 -1.20 -18.31
CA LEU A 159 23.88 -0.60 -19.09
C LEU A 159 24.91 -1.72 -19.23
N GLU A 160 25.24 -2.10 -20.46
CA GLU A 160 26.44 -2.88 -20.74
C GLU A 160 27.64 -2.02 -20.29
N LEU A 161 27.99 -2.15 -19.01
CA LEU A 161 29.14 -1.49 -18.44
C LEU A 161 30.37 -2.21 -18.99
N GLY A 162 31.35 -1.43 -19.45
CA GLY A 162 32.62 -1.98 -19.88
C GLY A 162 33.25 -2.82 -18.76
N GLN A 163 34.11 -3.77 -19.13
CA GLN A 163 34.93 -4.50 -18.17
C GLN A 163 35.72 -3.45 -17.35
N ASN A 164 35.38 -3.30 -16.05
CA ASN A 164 35.88 -2.31 -15.07
C ASN A 164 35.01 -1.07 -14.79
N ASP A 165 33.81 -0.95 -15.36
CA ASP A 165 32.93 0.19 -15.09
C ASP A 165 32.08 0.02 -13.83
N CYS A 166 31.73 1.14 -13.18
CA CYS A 166 30.93 1.16 -11.95
C CYS A 166 29.52 1.67 -12.17
N ARG A 167 28.54 0.82 -11.85
CA ARG A 167 27.10 1.18 -11.88
C ARG A 167 26.74 2.35 -10.95
N TYR A 168 27.57 2.62 -9.94
CA TYR A 168 27.34 3.67 -8.94
C TYR A 168 28.21 4.92 -9.16
N ARG A 169 29.00 4.99 -10.24
CA ARG A 169 29.81 6.19 -10.53
C ARG A 169 28.98 7.18 -11.34
N LYS A 170 28.83 8.41 -10.84
CA LYS A 170 28.24 9.54 -11.57
C LYS A 170 29.17 10.75 -11.47
N SER A 171 29.55 11.33 -12.60
CA SER A 171 30.44 12.49 -12.66
C SER A 171 31.75 12.31 -11.88
N GLY A 172 32.37 11.13 -11.98
CA GLY A 172 33.60 10.82 -11.25
C GLY A 172 33.41 10.33 -9.80
N MET A 173 32.25 10.60 -9.18
CA MET A 173 31.98 10.32 -7.76
C MET A 173 31.13 9.07 -7.54
N CYS A 174 31.29 8.43 -6.38
CA CYS A 174 30.45 7.31 -5.97
C CYS A 174 29.11 7.78 -5.37
N THR A 175 28.00 7.29 -5.91
CA THR A 175 26.65 7.57 -5.41
C THR A 175 26.07 6.47 -4.51
N TYR A 176 26.84 5.42 -4.20
CA TYR A 176 26.37 4.33 -3.34
C TYR A 176 26.57 4.69 -1.87
N ARG A 177 25.46 5.01 -1.18
CA ARG A 177 25.46 5.51 0.22
C ARG A 177 26.13 4.58 1.23
N SER A 178 26.20 3.28 0.94
CA SER A 178 26.82 2.29 1.80
C SER A 178 28.24 1.92 1.35
N CYS A 179 28.80 2.64 0.36
CA CYS A 179 30.21 2.54 -0.03
C CYS A 179 31.05 3.35 0.95
N ILE A 180 32.24 2.84 1.29
CA ILE A 180 33.23 3.62 2.04
C ILE A 180 33.67 4.89 1.29
N ASN A 181 33.56 4.89 -0.04
CA ASN A 181 33.93 6.01 -0.90
C ASN A 181 32.72 6.87 -1.33
N PHE A 182 31.59 6.83 -0.62
CA PHE A 182 30.42 7.67 -0.95
C PHE A 182 30.81 9.15 -1.00
N GLU A 183 30.42 9.85 -2.08
CA GLU A 183 30.81 11.25 -2.37
C GLU A 183 32.31 11.52 -2.60
N TYR A 184 33.15 10.47 -2.58
CA TYR A 184 34.55 10.56 -2.97
C TYR A 184 34.75 10.17 -4.44
N GLU A 185 35.84 10.67 -5.02
CA GLU A 185 36.26 10.36 -6.38
C GLU A 185 36.64 8.88 -6.51
N CYS A 186 36.08 8.22 -7.51
CA CYS A 186 36.29 6.80 -7.76
C CYS A 186 37.40 6.64 -8.81
N GLU A 187 38.66 6.70 -8.36
CA GLU A 187 39.83 6.58 -9.25
C GLU A 187 40.02 5.17 -9.84
N ARG A 188 39.58 4.12 -9.12
CA ARG A 188 39.74 2.71 -9.51
C ARG A 188 38.47 1.88 -9.26
N PRO A 189 37.43 2.04 -10.10
CA PRO A 189 36.16 1.32 -9.93
C PRO A 189 36.34 -0.20 -9.83
N SER A 190 37.25 -0.79 -10.62
CA SER A 190 37.58 -2.23 -10.64
C SER A 190 38.04 -2.82 -9.31
N SER A 191 38.53 -1.98 -8.39
CA SER A 191 39.02 -2.40 -7.07
C SER A 191 37.95 -2.33 -5.98
N CYS A 192 36.75 -1.85 -6.31
CA CYS A 192 35.66 -1.69 -5.35
C CYS A 192 35.18 -3.06 -4.84
N ALA A 193 35.09 -3.21 -3.52
CA ALA A 193 34.64 -4.44 -2.87
C ALA A 193 33.22 -4.89 -3.30
N LYS A 194 32.41 -3.97 -3.86
CA LYS A 194 31.07 -4.25 -4.39
C LYS A 194 31.04 -4.55 -5.89
N GLN A 195 32.19 -4.56 -6.57
CA GLN A 195 32.33 -4.95 -7.99
C GLN A 195 32.86 -6.37 -8.21
N LYS A 196 33.46 -6.99 -7.20
CA LYS A 196 33.88 -8.40 -7.33
C LYS A 196 32.61 -9.26 -7.44
N ARG A 197 32.34 -9.74 -8.65
CA ARG A 197 31.45 -10.88 -8.90
C ARG A 197 32.02 -12.12 -8.21
#